data_AF-A0A7Y5J0U3-F1
#
_entry.id   AF-A0A7Y5J0U3-F1
#
_cell.length_a   1.000
_cell.length_b   1.000
_cell.length_c   1.000
_cell.angle_alpha   90.00
_cell.angle_beta   90.00
_cell.angle_gamma   90.00
#
_symmetry.space_group_name_H-M   'P 1'
#
loop_
_entity.id
_entity.type
_entity.pdbx_description
1 polymer ?
#
loop_
_entity_poly.entity_id
_entity_poly.type
_entity_poly.pdbx_seq_one_letter_code
_entity_poly.pdbx_strand_id
1 'polypeptide(L)'
;MKKSQINPMPKYFDRYINLIEDVELDEAMGNSLSELANFDWDKCRQLGLNAYAPGKWTAPDILQHLLDWERIMTYRALGFARGAFNKAPGHDENLMAQNAGANARSIDDLVADMTALRHSTRLFFNSLSDAQLGKSGICW
;
A
#
# COMPACT_ATOMS: atom_id res chain seq x y z
N MET A 1 10.64 2.48 14.13
CA MET A 1 10.16 3.87 14.00
C MET A 1 8.66 3.89 14.26
N LYS A 2 8.19 4.77 15.13
CA LYS A 2 6.76 5.04 15.41
C LYS A 2 6.25 6.24 14.61
N LYS A 3 4.92 6.38 14.47
CA LYS A 3 4.35 7.54 13.76
C LYS A 3 4.66 8.87 14.46
N SER A 4 4.79 8.90 15.79
CA SER A 4 5.15 10.09 16.56
C SER A 4 6.56 10.60 16.26
N GLN A 5 7.42 9.79 15.65
CA GLN A 5 8.76 10.16 15.24
C GLN A 5 8.80 10.81 13.85
N ILE A 6 7.68 10.86 13.12
CA ILE A 6 7.59 11.50 11.81
C ILE A 6 7.57 13.02 11.99
N ASN A 7 8.66 13.68 11.59
CA ASN A 7 8.79 15.13 11.70
C ASN A 7 9.55 15.73 10.50
N PRO A 8 8.93 16.63 9.70
CA PRO A 8 7.55 17.11 9.83
C PRO A 8 6.53 16.06 9.36
N MET A 9 5.34 16.06 9.96
CA MET A 9 4.21 15.26 9.48
C MET A 9 3.81 15.72 8.06
N PRO A 10 3.72 14.82 7.06
CA PRO A 10 3.32 15.19 5.71
C PRO A 10 1.84 15.62 5.66
N LYS A 11 1.58 16.90 5.38
CA LYS A 11 0.23 17.52 5.44
C LYS A 11 -0.86 16.83 4.60
N TYR A 12 -0.49 16.13 3.52
CA TYR A 12 -1.49 15.40 2.72
C TYR A 12 -1.80 14.02 3.32
N PHE A 13 -0.78 13.35 3.87
CA PHE A 13 -0.86 11.98 4.36
C PHE A 13 -1.19 11.88 5.86
N ASP A 14 -1.17 12.98 6.59
CA ASP A 14 -1.50 13.05 8.01
C ASP A 14 -2.86 12.38 8.33
N ARG A 15 -3.87 12.57 7.48
CA ARG A 15 -5.20 11.98 7.61
C ARG A 15 -5.21 10.46 7.60
N TYR A 16 -4.21 9.83 6.97
CA TYR A 16 -4.08 8.38 6.91
C TYR A 16 -3.15 7.87 8.01
N ILE A 17 -2.02 8.55 8.21
CA ILE A 17 -1.03 8.21 9.26
C ILE A 17 -1.68 8.32 10.65
N ASN A 18 -2.62 9.24 10.85
CA ASN A 18 -3.27 9.40 12.15
C ASN A 18 -4.31 8.31 12.46
N LEU A 19 -4.72 7.48 11.50
CA LEU A 19 -5.69 6.39 11.71
C LEU A 19 -5.09 5.16 12.41
N ILE A 20 -3.76 5.03 12.41
CA ILE A 20 -3.08 3.90 13.05
C ILE A 20 -2.61 4.27 14.46
N GLU A 21 -2.37 3.27 15.31
CA GLU A 21 -1.81 3.46 16.65
C GLU A 21 -0.35 3.92 16.61
N ASP A 22 0.16 4.47 17.73
CA ASP A 22 1.57 4.87 17.85
C ASP A 22 2.49 3.70 18.28
N VAL A 23 2.54 2.70 17.41
CA VAL A 23 3.32 1.47 17.58
C VAL A 23 4.55 1.45 16.66
N GLU A 24 5.46 0.50 16.88
CA GLU A 24 6.62 0.34 15.99
C GLU A 24 6.18 -0.08 14.58
N LEU A 25 6.91 0.38 13.55
CA LEU A 25 6.59 0.09 12.15
C LEU A 25 6.45 -1.41 11.85
N ASP A 26 7.31 -2.27 12.41
CA ASP A 26 7.20 -3.73 12.22
C ASP A 26 5.92 -4.29 12.85
N GLU A 27 5.54 -3.77 14.02
CA GLU A 27 4.30 -4.14 14.71
C GLU A 27 3.08 -3.69 13.89
N ALA A 28 3.07 -2.46 13.38
CA ALA A 28 2.00 -1.97 12.50
C ALA A 28 1.84 -2.84 11.24
N MET A 29 2.95 -3.25 10.63
CA MET A 29 2.94 -4.17 9.48
C MET A 29 2.46 -5.58 9.86
N GLY A 30 2.82 -6.06 11.05
CA GLY A 30 2.32 -7.31 11.62
C GLY A 30 0.80 -7.28 11.83
N ASN A 31 0.29 -6.20 12.42
CA ASN A 31 -1.14 -5.99 12.62
C ASN A 31 -1.89 -5.95 11.29
N SER A 32 -1.36 -5.25 10.28
CA SER A 32 -1.94 -5.22 8.93
C SER A 32 -2.00 -6.61 8.27
N LEU A 33 -0.99 -7.47 8.46
CA LEU A 33 -1.04 -8.86 8.01
C LEU A 33 -2.12 -9.67 8.73
N SER A 34 -2.28 -9.48 10.03
CA SER A 34 -3.35 -10.12 10.81
C SER A 34 -4.74 -9.62 10.39
N GLU A 35 -4.91 -8.34 10.10
CA GLU A 35 -6.15 -7.78 9.56
C GLU A 35 -6.48 -8.39 8.20
N LEU A 36 -5.48 -8.52 7.31
CA LEU A 36 -5.66 -9.13 5.99
C LEU A 36 -6.08 -10.61 6.12
N ALA A 37 -5.48 -11.36 7.04
CA ALA A 37 -5.81 -12.76 7.28
C ALA A 37 -7.23 -12.96 7.88
N ASN A 38 -7.72 -11.98 8.63
CA ASN A 38 -9.03 -12.04 9.31
C ASN A 38 -10.13 -11.26 8.59
N PHE A 39 -9.84 -10.64 7.45
CA PHE A 39 -10.84 -9.91 6.67
C PHE A 39 -11.91 -10.86 6.12
N ASP A 40 -13.16 -10.38 6.02
CA ASP A 40 -14.28 -11.14 5.48
C ASP A 40 -14.19 -11.25 3.95
N TRP A 41 -13.29 -12.12 3.49
CA TRP A 41 -13.07 -12.39 2.07
C TRP A 41 -14.27 -13.07 1.41
N ASP A 42 -15.10 -13.79 2.16
CA ASP A 42 -16.32 -14.39 1.62
C ASP A 42 -17.31 -13.32 1.17
N LYS A 43 -17.49 -12.28 1.99
CA LYS A 43 -18.28 -11.11 1.58
C LYS A 43 -17.67 -10.39 0.38
N CYS A 44 -16.36 -10.29 0.30
CA CYS A 44 -15.67 -9.72 -0.87
C CYS A 44 -15.92 -10.55 -2.15
N ARG A 45 -15.82 -11.89 -2.05
CA ARG A 45 -16.13 -12.81 -3.16
C ARG A 45 -17.58 -12.68 -3.61
N GLN A 46 -18.53 -12.54 -2.66
CA GLN A 46 -19.95 -12.35 -2.97
C GLN A 46 -20.24 -11.05 -3.74
N LEU A 47 -19.44 -10.00 -3.53
CA LEU A 47 -19.56 -8.77 -4.32
C LEU A 47 -19.21 -9.02 -5.79
N GLY A 48 -18.21 -9.86 -6.08
CA GLY A 48 -17.76 -10.15 -7.44
C GLY A 48 -17.45 -8.86 -8.21
N LEU A 49 -18.14 -8.67 -9.34
CA LEU A 49 -18.00 -7.49 -10.20
C LEU A 49 -19.06 -6.41 -9.94
N ASN A 50 -19.83 -6.51 -8.85
CA ASN A 50 -20.86 -5.52 -8.53
C ASN A 50 -20.22 -4.24 -8.00
N ALA A 51 -20.40 -3.13 -8.73
CA ALA A 51 -20.09 -1.79 -8.27
C ALA A 51 -21.34 -1.09 -7.72
N TYR A 52 -21.17 -0.20 -6.74
CA TYR A 52 -22.30 0.49 -6.10
C TYR A 52 -22.97 1.54 -6.99
N ALA A 53 -22.32 1.98 -8.07
CA ALA A 53 -22.87 2.88 -9.06
C ALA A 53 -22.12 2.73 -10.40
N PRO A 54 -22.74 3.13 -11.53
CA PRO A 54 -22.08 3.13 -12.83
C PRO A 54 -20.78 3.93 -12.81
N GLY A 55 -19.72 3.38 -13.41
CA GLY A 55 -18.40 4.00 -13.48
C GLY A 55 -17.59 3.97 -12.18
N LYS A 56 -18.06 3.25 -11.15
CA LYS A 56 -17.30 3.00 -9.92
C LYS A 56 -16.56 1.67 -9.98
N TRP A 57 -15.48 1.58 -9.21
CA TRP A 57 -14.65 0.40 -9.14
C TRP A 57 -15.39 -0.79 -8.53
N THR A 58 -15.10 -1.96 -9.08
CA THR A 58 -15.48 -3.25 -8.50
C THR A 58 -14.57 -3.60 -7.32
N ALA A 59 -14.85 -4.69 -6.62
CA ALA A 59 -13.93 -5.20 -5.60
C ALA A 59 -12.55 -5.56 -6.20
N PRO A 60 -12.42 -6.30 -7.32
CA PRO A 60 -11.13 -6.52 -7.96
C PRO A 60 -10.35 -5.25 -8.29
N ASP A 61 -11.02 -4.22 -8.84
CA ASP A 61 -10.38 -2.94 -9.17
C ASP A 61 -9.78 -2.27 -7.93
N ILE A 62 -10.50 -2.29 -6.79
CA ILE A 62 -10.01 -1.74 -5.52
C ILE A 62 -8.80 -2.53 -5.01
N LEU A 63 -8.86 -3.86 -5.00
CA LEU A 63 -7.75 -4.69 -4.50
C LEU A 63 -6.49 -4.50 -5.35
N GLN A 64 -6.66 -4.43 -6.68
CA GLN A 64 -5.57 -4.16 -7.61
C GLN A 64 -4.96 -2.76 -7.41
N HIS A 65 -5.79 -1.74 -7.17
CA HIS A 65 -5.32 -0.40 -6.87
C HIS A 65 -4.45 -0.36 -5.59
N LEU A 66 -4.85 -1.09 -4.54
CA LEU A 66 -4.05 -1.19 -3.31
C LEU A 66 -2.70 -1.87 -3.56
N LEU A 67 -2.69 -2.96 -4.33
CA LEU A 67 -1.49 -3.66 -4.76
C LEU A 67 -0.51 -2.74 -5.52
N ASP A 68 -1.01 -1.98 -6.47
CA ASP A 68 -0.19 -1.09 -7.30
C ASP A 68 0.41 0.05 -6.46
N TRP A 69 -0.39 0.65 -5.57
CA TRP A 69 0.09 1.72 -4.70
C TRP A 69 1.13 1.24 -3.70
N GLU A 70 0.98 0.05 -3.11
CA GLU A 70 2.00 -0.50 -2.23
C GLU A 70 3.32 -0.73 -2.98
N ARG A 71 3.28 -1.28 -4.21
CA ARG A 71 4.48 -1.43 -5.05
C ARG A 71 5.15 -0.10 -5.37
N ILE A 72 4.36 0.91 -5.76
CA ILE A 72 4.86 2.26 -6.07
C ILE A 72 5.50 2.89 -4.83
N MET A 73 4.83 2.84 -3.68
CA MET A 73 5.36 3.42 -2.43
C MET A 73 6.62 2.70 -1.97
N THR A 74 6.66 1.36 -2.07
CA THR A 74 7.86 0.57 -1.75
C THR A 74 9.01 0.86 -2.71
N TYR A 75 8.75 1.02 -4.01
CA TYR A 75 9.78 1.43 -4.97
C TYR A 75 10.33 2.83 -4.68
N ARG A 76 9.45 3.78 -4.33
CA ARG A 76 9.85 5.14 -3.90
C ARG A 76 10.70 5.09 -2.64
N ALA A 77 10.27 4.34 -1.63
CA ALA A 77 11.02 4.14 -0.39
C ALA A 77 12.39 3.50 -0.65
N LEU A 78 12.47 2.49 -1.52
CA LEU A 78 13.73 1.87 -1.95
C LEU A 78 14.66 2.91 -2.58
N GLY A 79 14.17 3.70 -3.53
CA GLY A 79 14.98 4.72 -4.18
C GLY A 79 15.51 5.78 -3.23
N PHE A 80 14.69 6.26 -2.28
CA PHE A 80 15.14 7.20 -1.26
C PHE A 80 16.14 6.57 -0.28
N ALA A 81 15.85 5.37 0.21
CA ALA A 81 16.71 4.63 1.14
C ALA A 81 18.07 4.22 0.53
N ARG A 82 18.19 4.25 -0.81
CA ARG A 82 19.44 3.96 -1.54
C ARG A 82 20.04 5.19 -2.23
N GLY A 83 19.42 6.36 -2.10
CA GLY A 83 19.89 7.60 -2.73
C GLY A 83 19.83 7.58 -4.27
N ALA A 84 18.99 6.72 -4.85
CA ALA A 84 18.87 6.57 -6.30
C ALA A 84 18.13 7.74 -6.96
N PHE A 85 17.22 8.40 -6.24
CA PHE A 85 16.56 9.62 -6.69
C PHE A 85 16.14 10.51 -5.51
N ASN A 86 16.15 11.83 -5.72
CA ASN A 86 15.60 12.81 -4.78
C ASN A 86 14.15 13.19 -5.10
N LYS A 87 13.71 12.92 -6.33
CA LYS A 87 12.36 13.15 -6.83
C LYS A 87 11.86 11.89 -7.54
N ALA A 88 10.78 11.32 -7.01
CA ALA A 88 10.13 10.17 -7.62
C ALA A 88 9.20 10.60 -8.78
N PRO A 89 9.01 9.75 -9.80
CA PRO A 89 8.01 9.99 -10.84
C PRO A 89 6.59 9.97 -10.25
N GLY A 90 5.73 10.81 -10.81
CA GLY A 90 4.29 10.77 -10.55
C GLY A 90 3.61 9.66 -11.36
N HIS A 91 2.37 9.32 -11.00
CA HIS A 91 1.57 8.31 -11.68
C HIS A 91 0.12 8.80 -11.84
N ASP A 92 -0.50 8.46 -12.97
CA ASP A 92 -1.93 8.68 -13.19
C ASP A 92 -2.70 7.43 -12.72
N GLU A 93 -3.38 7.54 -11.59
CA GLU A 93 -4.12 6.43 -11.00
C GLU A 93 -5.29 5.96 -11.86
N ASN A 94 -5.92 6.85 -12.62
CA ASN A 94 -7.05 6.49 -13.48
C ASN A 94 -6.55 5.71 -14.68
N LEU A 95 -5.45 6.16 -15.28
CA LEU A 95 -4.81 5.43 -16.38
C LEU A 95 -4.33 4.05 -15.92
N MET A 96 -3.74 3.94 -14.72
CA MET A 96 -3.34 2.66 -14.16
C MET A 96 -4.54 1.73 -13.96
N ALA A 97 -5.61 2.21 -13.30
CA ALA A 97 -6.82 1.41 -13.06
C ALA A 97 -7.46 0.92 -14.37
N GLN A 98 -7.53 1.77 -15.40
CA GLN A 98 -8.06 1.40 -16.72
C GLN A 98 -7.25 0.28 -17.40
N ASN A 99 -5.93 0.24 -17.18
CA ASN A 99 -5.03 -0.72 -17.81
C ASN A 99 -4.73 -1.95 -16.92
N ALA A 100 -5.24 -2.00 -15.69
CA ALA A 100 -4.87 -3.02 -14.73
C ALA A 100 -5.52 -4.40 -15.01
N GLY A 101 -6.63 -4.43 -15.75
CA GLY A 101 -7.33 -5.68 -16.09
C GLY A 101 -7.83 -6.46 -14.87
N ALA A 102 -8.06 -5.77 -13.74
CA ALA A 102 -8.33 -6.40 -12.44
C ALA A 102 -9.56 -7.33 -12.46
N ASN A 103 -10.59 -6.96 -13.21
CA ASN A 103 -11.83 -7.73 -13.34
C ASN A 103 -11.66 -9.10 -14.03
N ALA A 104 -10.49 -9.38 -14.63
CA ALA A 104 -10.15 -10.70 -15.16
C ALA A 104 -9.46 -11.61 -14.13
N ARG A 105 -9.08 -11.09 -12.96
CA ARG A 105 -8.45 -11.84 -11.87
C ARG A 105 -9.50 -12.35 -10.88
N SER A 106 -9.26 -13.51 -10.28
CA SER A 106 -10.06 -13.94 -9.15
C SER A 106 -9.71 -13.13 -7.89
N ILE A 107 -10.68 -12.99 -6.97
CA ILE A 107 -10.42 -12.39 -5.65
C ILE A 107 -9.32 -13.17 -4.91
N ASP A 108 -9.30 -14.49 -5.04
CA ASP A 108 -8.30 -15.33 -4.36
C ASP A 108 -6.87 -15.06 -4.87
N ASP A 109 -6.70 -14.87 -6.18
CA ASP A 109 -5.40 -14.50 -6.75
C ASP A 109 -4.95 -13.11 -6.29
N LEU A 110 -5.89 -12.17 -6.16
CA LEU A 110 -5.61 -10.81 -5.67
C LEU A 110 -5.24 -10.82 -4.18
N VAL A 111 -5.92 -11.63 -3.36
CA VAL A 111 -5.62 -11.78 -1.93
C VAL A 111 -4.27 -12.46 -1.71
N ALA A 112 -3.96 -13.51 -2.48
CA ALA A 112 -2.67 -14.19 -2.41
C ALA A 112 -1.52 -13.23 -2.77
N ASP A 113 -1.69 -12.43 -3.84
CA ASP A 113 -0.75 -11.40 -4.26
C ASP A 113 -0.57 -10.32 -3.18
N MET A 114 -1.66 -9.84 -2.59
CA MET A 114 -1.62 -8.81 -1.55
C MET A 114 -0.94 -9.29 -0.28
N THR A 115 -1.20 -10.53 0.11
CA THR A 115 -0.54 -11.16 1.26
C THR A 115 0.97 -11.28 1.03
N ALA A 116 1.37 -11.78 -0.15
CA ALA A 116 2.79 -11.91 -0.51
C ALA A 116 3.48 -10.54 -0.59
N LEU A 117 2.82 -9.54 -1.18
CA LEU A 117 3.33 -8.18 -1.27
C LEU A 117 3.52 -7.57 0.12
N ARG A 118 2.54 -7.71 1.02
CA ARG A 118 2.63 -7.16 2.38
C ARG A 118 3.77 -7.80 3.19
N HIS A 119 3.98 -9.11 3.05
CA HIS A 119 5.14 -9.79 3.63
C HIS A 119 6.45 -9.24 3.06
N SER A 120 6.54 -9.08 1.74
CA SER A 120 7.73 -8.52 1.07
C SER A 120 8.03 -7.09 1.54
N THR A 121 7.01 -6.24 1.62
CA THR A 121 7.12 -4.86 2.11
C THR A 121 7.60 -4.82 3.55
N ARG A 122 7.05 -5.66 4.43
CA ARG A 122 7.50 -5.79 5.82
C ARG A 122 8.98 -6.17 5.90
N LEU A 123 9.40 -7.20 5.16
CA LEU A 123 10.81 -7.63 5.11
C LEU A 123 11.73 -6.53 4.59
N PHE A 124 11.29 -5.77 3.57
CA PHE A 124 12.03 -4.64 3.06
C PHE A 124 12.28 -3.59 4.15
N PHE A 125 11.23 -3.15 4.86
CA PHE A 125 11.39 -2.13 5.92
C PHE A 125 12.22 -2.64 7.10
N ASN A 126 12.12 -3.92 7.47
CA ASN A 126 12.95 -4.53 8.52
C ASN A 126 14.43 -4.63 8.14
N SER A 127 14.75 -4.62 6.84
CA SER A 127 16.14 -4.62 6.36
C SER A 127 16.82 -3.25 6.41
N LEU A 128 16.06 -2.17 6.65
CA LEU A 128 16.58 -0.81 6.64
C LEU A 128 17.17 -0.43 7.99
N SER A 129 18.34 0.19 7.97
CA SER A 129 18.89 0.90 9.14
C SER A 129 18.09 2.18 9.43
N ASP A 130 18.19 2.70 10.66
CA ASP A 130 17.57 3.97 11.05
C ASP A 130 17.98 5.13 10.12
N ALA A 131 19.25 5.16 9.69
CA ALA A 131 19.75 6.16 8.76
C ALA A 131 19.11 6.07 7.37
N GLN A 132 18.74 4.86 6.93
CA GLN A 132 18.03 4.63 5.66
C GLN A 132 16.54 4.92 5.79
N LEU A 133 15.90 4.54 6.91
CA LEU A 133 14.52 4.88 7.22
C LEU A 133 14.30 6.40 7.31
N GLY A 134 15.30 7.14 7.80
CA GLY A 134 15.27 8.59 7.88
C GLY A 134 15.53 9.32 6.55
N LYS A 135 15.76 8.61 5.43
CA LYS A 135 15.91 9.25 4.12
C LYS A 135 14.55 9.69 3.59
N SER A 136 14.48 10.93 3.13
CA SER A 136 13.29 11.53 2.53
C SER A 136 13.55 12.03 1.12
N GLY A 137 12.49 12.15 0.33
CA GLY A 137 12.51 12.82 -0.97
C GLY A 137 11.16 13.42 -1.30
N ILE A 138 10.99 13.85 -2.54
CA ILE A 138 9.76 14.51 -3.01
C ILE A 138 9.06 13.61 -4.04
N CYS A 139 7.75 13.49 -3.94
CA CYS A 139 6.88 12.90 -4.97
C CYS A 139 5.77 13.90 -5.32
N TRP A 140 5.24 13.78 -6.54
CA TRP A 140 4.11 14.55 -7.06
C TRP A 140 3.02 13.58 -7.50
#